data_AF-A0A2D5HH02-F1
#
_entry.id   AF-A0A2D5HH02-F1
#
_cell.length_a   1.000
_cell.length_b   1.000
_cell.length_c   1.000
_cell.angle_alpha   90.00
_cell.angle_beta   90.00
_cell.angle_gamma   90.00
#
_symmetry.space_group_name_H-M   'P 1'
#
loop_
_entity.id
_entity.type
_entity.pdbx_description
1 polymer ?
#
loop_
_entity_poly.entity_id
_entity_poly.type
_entity_poly.pdbx_seq_one_letter_code
_entity_poly.pdbx_strand_id
1 'polypeptide(L)'
;MKVEHAKPKVGSIVSIDRGDFLSGRHAGEIQRLLVERSALVFPGMHLTDEEQLQFARTIGEVHLVGGDKELQNISMDPEINPVADYTRGAFYWHIDGANDPVPAKATMLSARVLPAANEGGGTSVANTYAAYADLPVARKQALEGICVRHALEASQRYINPAPALAELKRWQSYPVQTHPLVWHHRHGQASLLLGNTCHYVEDMDIA
;
A
#
# COMPACT_ATOMS: atom_id res chain seq x y z
N MET A 1 22.76 11.65 0.65
CA MET A 1 21.94 10.41 0.65
C MET A 1 22.72 9.29 -0.06
N LYS A 2 22.74 8.07 0.49
CA LYS A 2 23.33 6.86 -0.12
C LYS A 2 22.23 5.79 -0.27
N VAL A 3 22.25 5.05 -1.37
CA VAL A 3 21.24 4.03 -1.70
C VAL A 3 21.91 2.67 -1.89
N GLU A 4 21.33 1.63 -1.30
CA GLU A 4 21.69 0.23 -1.51
C GLU A 4 20.44 -0.57 -1.91
N HIS A 5 20.50 -1.31 -3.01
CA HIS A 5 19.36 -2.10 -3.47
C HIS A 5 19.28 -3.44 -2.71
N ALA A 6 18.16 -3.66 -2.01
CA ALA A 6 17.97 -4.87 -1.21
C ALA A 6 17.72 -6.13 -2.05
N LYS A 7 17.08 -5.97 -3.22
CA LYS A 7 16.83 -7.02 -4.23
C LYS A 7 17.00 -6.44 -5.63
N PRO A 8 17.06 -7.25 -6.71
CA PRO A 8 17.28 -6.72 -8.06
C PRO A 8 16.24 -5.68 -8.51
N LYS A 9 14.94 -5.94 -8.28
CA LYS A 9 13.84 -5.12 -8.82
C LYS A 9 12.89 -4.53 -7.77
N VAL A 10 13.17 -4.70 -6.48
CA VAL A 10 12.30 -4.21 -5.39
C VAL A 10 13.12 -3.86 -4.17
N GLY A 11 12.69 -2.85 -3.42
CA GLY A 11 13.30 -2.46 -2.16
C GLY A 11 14.62 -1.73 -2.34
N SER A 12 14.86 -0.73 -1.50
CA SER A 12 16.19 -0.13 -1.30
C SER A 12 16.33 0.35 0.14
N ILE A 13 17.54 0.23 0.68
CA ILE A 13 17.94 0.80 1.96
C ILE A 13 18.56 2.16 1.65
N VAL A 14 18.07 3.19 2.33
CA VAL A 14 18.49 4.58 2.13
C VAL A 14 19.15 5.08 3.41
N SER A 15 20.43 5.38 3.32
CA SER A 15 21.17 6.05 4.39
C SER A 15 21.19 7.56 4.13
N ILE A 16 20.62 8.33 5.05
CA ILE A 16 20.44 9.78 4.93
C ILE A 16 20.60 10.43 6.30
N ASP A 17 21.14 11.65 6.32
CA ASP A 17 21.16 12.47 7.54
C ASP A 17 19.72 12.84 7.95
N ARG A 18 19.45 12.88 9.25
CA ARG A 18 18.09 13.14 9.76
C ARG A 18 17.61 14.55 9.44
N GLY A 19 18.48 15.56 9.49
CA GLY A 19 18.13 16.92 9.11
C GLY A 19 17.80 17.03 7.62
N ASP A 20 18.58 16.34 6.78
CA ASP A 20 18.32 16.26 5.34
C ASP A 20 17.01 15.52 5.02
N PHE A 21 16.68 14.48 5.78
CA PHE A 21 15.42 13.76 5.69
C PHE A 21 14.24 14.67 6.05
N LEU A 22 14.25 15.27 7.25
CA LEU A 22 13.14 16.08 7.77
C LEU A 22 12.94 17.40 7.01
N SER A 23 14.00 17.95 6.42
CA SER A 23 13.90 19.14 5.56
C SER A 23 13.29 18.84 4.18
N GLY A 24 13.18 17.57 3.80
CA GLY A 24 12.70 17.18 2.46
C GLY A 24 13.69 17.54 1.34
N ARG A 25 14.97 17.83 1.65
CA ARG A 25 15.99 18.21 0.66
C ARG A 25 16.06 17.23 -0.52
N HIS A 26 15.86 15.94 -0.25
CA HIS A 26 15.90 14.86 -1.23
C HIS A 26 14.51 14.34 -1.66
N ALA A 27 13.42 15.03 -1.34
CA ALA A 27 12.05 14.52 -1.54
C ALA A 27 11.77 14.08 -3.00
N GLY A 28 12.23 14.85 -3.99
CA GLY A 28 12.06 14.48 -5.40
C GLY A 28 12.88 13.25 -5.82
N GLU A 29 14.06 13.06 -5.23
CA GLU A 29 14.92 11.89 -5.46
C GLU A 29 14.30 10.64 -4.80
N ILE A 30 13.81 10.79 -3.58
CA ILE A 30 13.10 9.74 -2.84
C ILE A 30 11.83 9.31 -3.58
N GLN A 31 11.04 10.25 -4.12
CA GLN A 31 9.84 9.93 -4.89
C GLN A 31 10.16 9.12 -6.15
N ARG A 32 11.19 9.51 -6.91
CA ARG A 32 11.63 8.74 -8.09
C ARG A 32 12.09 7.35 -7.70
N LEU A 33 12.89 7.25 -6.64
CA LEU A 33 13.38 5.97 -6.15
C LEU A 33 12.22 5.09 -5.63
N LEU A 34 11.20 5.67 -4.99
CA LEU A 34 10.03 4.92 -4.54
C LEU A 34 9.25 4.32 -5.72
N VAL A 35 9.08 5.07 -6.82
CA VAL A 35 8.45 4.54 -8.04
C VAL A 35 9.27 3.39 -8.63
N GLU A 36 10.59 3.56 -8.73
CA GLU A 36 11.48 2.54 -9.30
C GLU A 36 11.53 1.26 -8.45
N ARG A 37 11.51 1.42 -7.12
CA ARG A 37 11.86 0.35 -6.17
C ARG A 37 10.68 -0.17 -5.36
N SER A 38 9.52 0.49 -5.41
CA SER A 38 8.27 0.24 -4.66
C SER A 38 8.34 0.31 -3.13
N ALA A 39 9.53 0.16 -2.53
CA ALA A 39 9.72 0.27 -1.08
C ALA A 39 11.10 0.84 -0.77
N LEU A 40 11.13 1.75 0.21
CA LEU A 40 12.36 2.35 0.73
C LEU A 40 12.40 2.14 2.24
N VAL A 41 13.55 1.70 2.75
CA VAL A 41 13.80 1.51 4.17
C VAL A 41 14.81 2.55 4.62
N PHE A 42 14.49 3.26 5.70
CA PHE A 42 15.34 4.28 6.32
C PHE A 42 15.74 3.80 7.73
N PRO A 43 16.88 3.12 7.90
CA PRO A 43 17.27 2.54 9.18
C PRO A 43 17.62 3.62 10.22
N GLY A 44 17.31 3.34 11.49
CA GLY A 44 17.77 4.18 12.61
C GLY A 44 17.13 5.58 12.67
N MET A 45 16.00 5.78 11.99
CA MET A 45 15.40 7.11 11.92
C MET A 45 14.71 7.54 13.21
N HIS A 46 14.17 6.64 14.03
CA HIS A 46 13.53 6.93 15.33
C HIS A 46 12.69 8.23 15.35
N LEU A 47 11.77 8.37 14.39
CA LEU A 47 10.97 9.59 14.21
C LEU A 47 9.92 9.71 15.32
N THR A 48 9.56 10.91 15.75
CA THR A 48 8.27 11.15 16.43
C THR A 48 7.12 11.10 15.44
N ASP A 49 5.88 11.20 15.92
CA ASP A 49 4.70 11.30 15.05
C ASP A 49 4.71 12.59 14.23
N GLU A 50 5.09 13.71 14.85
CA GLU A 50 5.21 15.02 14.21
C GLU A 50 6.28 15.01 13.11
N GLU A 51 7.41 14.35 13.35
CA GLU A 51 8.49 14.23 12.39
C GLU A 51 8.14 13.30 11.23
N GLN A 52 7.41 12.22 11.50
CA GLN A 52 6.85 11.35 10.46
C GLN A 52 5.91 12.14 9.55
N LEU A 53 5.01 12.95 10.13
CA LEU A 53 4.12 13.82 9.37
C LEU A 53 4.86 14.93 8.64
N GLN A 54 5.87 15.54 9.27
CA GLN A 54 6.74 16.54 8.64
C GLN A 54 7.35 15.99 7.35
N PHE A 55 7.95 14.80 7.41
CA PHE A 55 8.52 14.18 6.21
C PHE A 55 7.45 13.78 5.19
N ALA A 56 6.34 13.18 5.61
CA ALA A 56 5.25 12.79 4.71
C ALA A 56 4.75 13.97 3.87
N ARG A 57 4.63 15.16 4.48
CA ARG A 57 4.24 16.41 3.79
C ARG A 57 5.24 16.87 2.73
N THR A 58 6.51 16.47 2.80
CA THR A 58 7.50 16.74 1.73
C THR A 58 7.30 15.85 0.50
N ILE A 59 6.62 14.70 0.67
CA ILE A 59 6.35 13.72 -0.39
C ILE A 59 5.00 13.99 -1.06
N GLY A 60 4.01 14.47 -0.31
CA GLY A 60 2.68 14.81 -0.82
C GLY A 60 1.71 15.22 0.28
N GLU A 61 0.45 15.42 -0.12
CA GLU A 61 -0.64 15.63 0.83
C GLU A 61 -0.87 14.39 1.70
N VAL A 62 -1.08 14.59 3.00
CA VAL A 62 -1.35 13.52 3.96
C VAL A 62 -2.83 13.14 3.88
N HIS A 63 -3.09 11.87 3.58
CA HIS A 63 -4.45 11.33 3.56
C HIS A 63 -5.00 11.17 4.99
N LEU A 64 -6.26 11.56 5.21
CA LEU A 64 -6.91 11.47 6.52
C LEU A 64 -7.66 10.14 6.68
N VAL A 65 -7.16 9.30 7.56
CA VAL A 65 -7.79 8.04 7.96
C VAL A 65 -9.08 8.33 8.71
N GLY A 66 -10.21 7.77 8.25
CA GLY A 66 -11.52 8.02 8.86
C GLY A 66 -12.04 9.45 8.69
N GLY A 67 -11.35 10.28 7.90
CA GLY A 67 -11.73 11.67 7.61
C GLY A 67 -11.18 12.72 8.58
N ASP A 68 -10.55 12.32 9.69
CA ASP A 68 -10.10 13.24 10.73
C ASP A 68 -8.69 12.96 11.29
N LYS A 69 -8.08 11.81 11.00
CA LYS A 69 -6.78 11.42 11.56
C LYS A 69 -5.68 11.37 10.50
N GLU A 70 -4.59 12.08 10.76
CA GLU A 70 -3.39 12.05 9.89
C GLU A 70 -2.52 10.80 10.13
N LEU A 71 -2.70 10.10 11.26
CA LEU A 71 -1.95 8.90 11.64
C LEU A 71 -2.89 7.81 12.13
N GLN A 72 -2.52 6.56 11.86
CA GLN A 72 -3.21 5.38 12.33
C GLN A 72 -2.22 4.41 13.00
N ASN A 73 -2.57 3.95 14.19
CA ASN A 73 -1.87 2.84 14.83
C ASN A 73 -2.24 1.52 14.14
N ILE A 74 -1.23 0.79 13.70
CA ILE A 74 -1.38 -0.56 13.16
C ILE A 74 -0.88 -1.54 14.22
N SER A 75 -1.80 -2.26 14.84
CA SER A 75 -1.52 -3.28 15.85
C SER A 75 -2.57 -4.39 15.80
N MET A 76 -2.18 -5.60 16.22
CA MET A 76 -3.11 -6.70 16.48
C MET A 76 -3.71 -6.63 17.89
N ASP A 77 -3.19 -5.75 18.74
CA ASP A 77 -3.73 -5.47 20.06
C ASP A 77 -4.95 -4.53 19.93
N PRO A 78 -6.17 -4.98 20.31
CA PRO A 78 -7.39 -4.20 20.19
C PRO A 78 -7.41 -2.96 21.11
N GLU A 79 -6.60 -2.91 22.17
CA GLU A 79 -6.48 -1.71 23.02
C GLU A 79 -5.69 -0.60 22.31
N ILE A 80 -4.74 -0.97 21.44
CA ILE A 80 -3.93 -0.04 20.64
C ILE A 80 -4.62 0.29 19.31
N ASN A 81 -5.29 -0.69 18.71
CA ASN A 81 -5.98 -0.58 17.43
C ASN A 81 -7.39 -1.18 17.55
N PRO A 82 -8.42 -0.35 17.83
CA PRO A 82 -9.80 -0.83 17.97
C PRO A 82 -10.38 -1.53 16.73
N VAL A 83 -9.70 -1.42 15.58
CA VAL A 83 -10.04 -2.11 14.34
C VAL A 83 -9.05 -3.22 13.98
N ALA A 84 -8.41 -3.86 14.96
CA ALA A 84 -7.44 -4.94 14.76
C ALA A 84 -7.96 -6.09 13.87
N ASP A 85 -9.26 -6.43 13.96
CA ASP A 85 -9.85 -7.45 13.09
C ASP A 85 -9.85 -7.06 11.60
N TYR A 86 -10.04 -5.77 11.30
CA TYR A 86 -9.89 -5.24 9.93
C TYR A 86 -8.43 -5.33 9.47
N THR A 87 -7.48 -5.04 10.36
CA THR A 87 -6.04 -5.12 10.07
C THR A 87 -5.59 -6.51 9.64
N ARG A 88 -6.36 -7.58 9.92
CA ARG A 88 -6.05 -8.93 9.43
C ARG A 88 -6.05 -9.03 7.89
N GLY A 89 -6.75 -8.14 7.19
CA GLY A 89 -6.66 -8.04 5.73
C GLY A 89 -5.23 -7.77 5.24
N ALA A 90 -4.39 -7.11 6.04
CA ALA A 90 -3.02 -6.79 5.68
C ALA A 90 -2.08 -8.01 5.60
N PHE A 91 -2.50 -9.18 6.10
CA PHE A 91 -1.73 -10.43 5.93
C PHE A 91 -1.75 -10.98 4.50
N TYR A 92 -2.63 -10.46 3.63
CA TYR A 92 -2.72 -10.83 2.23
C TYR A 92 -2.15 -9.74 1.34
N TRP A 93 -1.73 -10.09 0.12
CA TRP A 93 -1.27 -9.10 -0.85
C TRP A 93 -2.37 -8.07 -1.13
N HIS A 94 -2.08 -6.80 -0.92
CA HIS A 94 -3.03 -5.70 -1.07
C HIS A 94 -2.31 -4.42 -1.52
N ILE A 95 -3.11 -3.42 -1.89
CA ILE A 95 -2.67 -2.05 -2.08
C ILE A 95 -3.59 -1.14 -1.27
N ASP A 96 -3.00 -0.20 -0.55
CA ASP A 96 -3.74 0.77 0.26
C ASP A 96 -4.51 1.77 -0.62
N GLY A 97 -5.71 2.15 -0.17
CA GLY A 97 -6.55 3.12 -0.87
C GLY A 97 -7.21 2.60 -2.15
N ALA A 98 -7.20 1.30 -2.43
CA ALA A 98 -7.87 0.72 -3.61
C ALA A 98 -9.40 0.94 -3.62
N ASN A 99 -9.99 1.33 -2.49
CA ASN A 99 -11.42 1.67 -2.37
C ASN A 99 -11.65 3.19 -2.42
N ASP A 100 -10.62 4.00 -2.64
CA ASP A 100 -10.70 5.45 -2.84
C ASP A 100 -10.74 5.80 -4.33
N PRO A 101 -11.31 6.95 -4.75
CA PRO A 101 -11.34 7.35 -6.15
C PRO A 101 -9.96 7.37 -6.82
N VAL A 102 -8.92 7.66 -6.04
CA VAL A 102 -7.52 7.57 -6.45
C VAL A 102 -6.75 6.83 -5.35
N PRO A 103 -6.10 5.68 -5.65
CA PRO A 103 -5.32 4.95 -4.65
C PRO A 103 -4.21 5.77 -4.04
N ALA A 104 -3.83 5.40 -2.81
CA ALA A 104 -2.78 6.10 -2.07
C ALA A 104 -1.45 6.05 -2.84
N LYS A 105 -0.82 7.22 -3.01
CA LYS A 105 0.47 7.34 -3.71
C LYS A 105 1.58 6.57 -3.01
N ALA A 106 1.59 6.60 -1.68
CA ALA A 106 2.60 5.97 -0.84
C ALA A 106 2.06 5.79 0.58
N THR A 107 2.51 4.73 1.24
CA THR A 107 2.29 4.50 2.67
C THR A 107 3.61 4.67 3.40
N MET A 108 3.59 5.40 4.53
CA MET A 108 4.75 5.53 5.42
C MET A 108 4.47 4.79 6.72
N LEU A 109 5.34 3.84 7.05
CA LEU A 109 5.22 3.00 8.24
C LEU A 109 6.46 3.17 9.12
N SER A 110 6.23 3.43 10.41
CA SER A 110 7.27 3.47 11.44
C SER A 110 7.05 2.33 12.43
N ALA A 111 8.07 1.49 12.62
CA ALA A 111 8.02 0.44 13.63
C ALA A 111 8.21 1.06 15.03
N ARG A 112 7.15 1.02 15.85
CA ARG A 112 7.14 1.54 17.23
C ARG A 112 7.55 0.49 18.25
N VAL A 113 6.97 -0.70 18.13
CA VAL A 113 7.25 -1.87 18.95
C VAL A 113 7.43 -3.04 17.99
N LEU A 114 8.53 -3.77 18.15
CA LEU A 114 8.81 -4.96 17.36
C LEU A 114 8.41 -6.21 18.17
N PRO A 115 7.96 -7.29 17.50
CA PRO A 115 7.76 -8.57 18.16
C PRO A 115 9.08 -9.12 18.71
N ALA A 116 9.03 -10.14 19.56
CA ALA A 116 10.25 -10.72 20.10
C ALA A 116 11.10 -11.33 18.97
N ALA A 117 12.42 -11.43 19.21
CA ALA A 117 13.32 -12.01 18.25
C ALA A 117 12.85 -13.43 17.86
N ASN A 118 12.76 -13.69 16.56
CA ASN A 118 12.30 -14.95 15.93
C ASN A 118 10.78 -15.18 15.86
N GLU A 119 9.93 -14.23 16.25
CA GLU A 119 8.47 -14.35 16.08
C GLU A 119 7.97 -13.98 14.67
N GLY A 120 8.84 -13.46 13.81
CA GLY A 120 8.47 -13.01 12.46
C GLY A 120 7.93 -11.57 12.46
N GLY A 121 6.84 -11.32 11.73
CA GLY A 121 6.21 -9.99 11.64
C GLY A 121 6.82 -9.04 10.60
N GLY A 122 7.66 -9.55 9.70
CA GLY A 122 8.20 -8.75 8.60
C GLY A 122 7.15 -8.42 7.54
N THR A 123 7.26 -7.22 6.95
CA THR A 123 6.42 -6.79 5.82
C THR A 123 7.07 -7.19 4.50
N SER A 124 6.32 -7.89 3.64
CA SER A 124 6.74 -8.20 2.27
C SER A 124 6.16 -7.20 1.28
N VAL A 125 6.91 -6.84 0.24
CA VAL A 125 6.48 -5.91 -0.81
C VAL A 125 6.77 -6.51 -2.18
N ALA A 126 5.85 -6.33 -3.12
CA ALA A 126 6.00 -6.71 -4.53
C ALA A 126 6.04 -5.45 -5.41
N ASN A 127 6.96 -5.38 -6.37
CA ASN A 127 7.03 -4.28 -7.33
C ASN A 127 6.10 -4.56 -8.53
N THR A 128 4.93 -3.93 -8.54
CA THR A 128 3.94 -4.10 -9.61
C THR A 128 4.27 -3.33 -10.90
N TYR A 129 5.19 -2.35 -10.84
CA TYR A 129 5.77 -1.74 -12.04
C TYR A 129 6.68 -2.73 -12.76
N ALA A 130 7.58 -3.38 -12.01
CA ALA A 130 8.48 -4.40 -12.53
C ALA A 130 7.69 -5.62 -13.05
N ALA A 131 6.67 -6.05 -12.29
CA ALA A 131 5.80 -7.15 -12.72
C ALA A 131 5.12 -6.85 -14.05
N TYR A 132 4.57 -5.64 -14.23
CA TYR A 132 4.00 -5.23 -15.52
C TYR A 132 5.05 -5.15 -16.62
N ALA A 133 6.20 -4.53 -16.35
CA ALA A 133 7.27 -4.35 -17.32
C ALA A 133 7.80 -5.69 -17.88
N ASP A 134 7.86 -6.72 -17.04
CA ASP A 134 8.33 -8.07 -17.40
C ASP A 134 7.29 -8.90 -18.17
N LEU A 135 6.03 -8.46 -18.27
CA LEU A 135 5.02 -9.17 -19.04
C LEU A 135 5.37 -9.17 -20.55
N PRO A 136 5.13 -10.30 -21.26
CA PRO A 136 5.17 -10.33 -22.71
C PRO A 136 4.21 -9.31 -23.32
N VAL A 137 4.54 -8.77 -24.51
CA VAL A 137 3.72 -7.75 -25.19
C VAL A 137 2.27 -8.21 -25.38
N ALA A 138 2.06 -9.47 -25.79
CA ALA A 138 0.72 -10.03 -25.95
C ALA A 138 -0.08 -10.03 -24.63
N ARG A 139 0.57 -10.25 -23.48
CA ARG A 139 -0.08 -10.17 -22.17
C ARG A 139 -0.40 -8.72 -21.81
N LYS A 140 0.51 -7.77 -22.03
CA LYS A 140 0.22 -6.34 -21.81
C LYS A 140 -1.00 -5.88 -22.61
N GLN A 141 -1.04 -6.23 -23.89
CA GLN A 141 -2.17 -5.93 -24.78
C GLN A 141 -3.48 -6.55 -24.29
N ALA A 142 -3.43 -7.80 -23.81
CA ALA A 142 -4.63 -8.48 -23.30
C ALA A 142 -5.15 -7.92 -21.96
N LEU A 143 -4.30 -7.22 -21.18
CA LEU A 143 -4.70 -6.59 -19.92
C LEU A 143 -5.17 -5.15 -20.09
N GLU A 144 -4.93 -4.54 -21.25
CA GLU A 144 -5.32 -3.15 -21.51
C GLU A 144 -6.85 -3.02 -21.53
N GLY A 145 -7.36 -1.95 -20.93
CA GLY A 145 -8.80 -1.70 -20.81
C GLY A 145 -9.55 -2.58 -19.80
N ILE A 146 -8.91 -3.59 -19.19
CA ILE A 146 -9.53 -4.36 -18.11
C ILE A 146 -9.73 -3.48 -16.89
N CYS A 147 -10.95 -3.46 -16.36
CA CYS A 147 -11.32 -2.76 -15.15
C CYS A 147 -11.68 -3.76 -14.04
N VAL A 148 -11.21 -3.51 -12.82
CA VAL A 148 -11.42 -4.37 -11.66
C VAL A 148 -12.19 -3.60 -10.60
N ARG A 149 -13.23 -4.25 -10.08
CA ARG A 149 -14.01 -3.79 -8.94
C ARG A 149 -13.25 -4.09 -7.65
N HIS A 150 -13.01 -3.07 -6.83
CA HIS A 150 -12.41 -3.18 -5.50
C HIS A 150 -13.46 -2.99 -4.41
N ALA A 151 -13.47 -3.88 -3.43
CA ALA A 151 -14.41 -3.86 -2.32
C ALA A 151 -13.79 -4.37 -1.01
N LEU A 152 -14.22 -3.81 0.11
CA LEU A 152 -13.88 -4.33 1.43
C LEU A 152 -14.35 -5.77 1.63
N GLU A 153 -15.52 -6.13 1.09
CA GLU A 153 -16.03 -7.49 1.17
C GLU A 153 -15.02 -8.51 0.63
N ALA A 154 -14.39 -8.23 -0.52
CA ALA A 154 -13.44 -9.14 -1.14
C ALA A 154 -12.25 -9.44 -0.22
N SER A 155 -11.67 -8.41 0.41
CA SER A 155 -10.52 -8.60 1.31
C SER A 155 -10.93 -9.31 2.60
N GLN A 156 -12.09 -8.98 3.17
CA GLN A 156 -12.56 -9.58 4.41
C GLN A 156 -12.97 -11.05 4.25
N ARG A 157 -13.41 -11.48 3.06
CA ARG A 157 -13.71 -12.89 2.77
C ARG A 157 -12.50 -13.82 2.87
N TYR A 158 -11.27 -13.30 2.75
CA TYR A 158 -10.07 -14.09 3.04
C TYR A 158 -9.95 -14.46 4.54
N ILE A 159 -10.52 -13.62 5.42
CA ILE A 159 -10.48 -13.81 6.88
C ILE A 159 -11.68 -14.63 7.35
N ASN A 160 -12.88 -14.24 6.90
CA ASN A 160 -14.13 -14.91 7.22
C ASN A 160 -14.91 -15.20 5.91
N PRO A 161 -14.72 -16.38 5.30
CA PRO A 161 -15.36 -16.72 4.03
C PRO A 161 -16.89 -16.81 4.10
N ALA A 162 -17.44 -17.12 5.28
CA ALA A 162 -18.86 -17.32 5.51
C ALA A 162 -19.37 -16.40 6.66
N PRO A 163 -19.39 -15.07 6.45
CA PRO A 163 -19.80 -14.13 7.47
C PRO A 163 -21.29 -14.22 7.78
N ALA A 164 -21.65 -13.83 9.00
CA ALA A 164 -23.04 -13.58 9.34
C ALA A 164 -23.60 -12.42 8.49
N LEU A 165 -24.91 -12.40 8.24
CA LEU A 165 -25.54 -11.40 7.38
C LEU A 165 -25.27 -9.96 7.82
N ALA A 166 -25.25 -9.69 9.13
CA ALA A 166 -24.96 -8.36 9.67
C ALA A 166 -23.53 -7.90 9.33
N GLU A 167 -22.56 -8.81 9.39
CA GLU A 167 -21.18 -8.53 9.04
C GLU A 167 -21.01 -8.33 7.53
N LEU A 168 -21.64 -9.19 6.72
CA LEU A 168 -21.65 -9.03 5.26
C LEU A 168 -22.21 -7.66 4.85
N LYS A 169 -23.37 -7.27 5.41
CA LYS A 169 -23.97 -5.96 5.16
C LYS A 169 -23.07 -4.81 5.58
N ARG A 170 -22.33 -4.95 6.69
CA ARG A 170 -21.35 -3.97 7.14
C ARG A 170 -20.18 -3.84 6.16
N TRP A 171 -19.68 -4.94 5.59
CA TRP A 171 -18.62 -4.84 4.58
C TRP A 171 -19.12 -4.18 3.29
N GLN A 172 -20.34 -4.53 2.87
CA GLN A 172 -21.00 -3.99 1.68
C GLN A 172 -21.42 -2.53 1.81
N SER A 173 -21.45 -1.96 3.02
CA SER A 173 -21.76 -0.54 3.21
C SER A 173 -20.58 0.38 2.94
N TYR A 174 -19.36 -0.15 2.82
CA TYR A 174 -18.18 0.66 2.49
C TYR A 174 -18.19 1.04 1.00
N PRO A 175 -17.61 2.21 0.66
CA PRO A 175 -17.40 2.59 -0.73
C PRO A 175 -16.63 1.53 -1.51
N VAL A 176 -16.93 1.47 -2.79
CA VAL A 176 -16.45 0.50 -3.76
C VAL A 176 -16.02 1.27 -4.98
N GLN A 177 -14.87 0.91 -5.55
CA GLN A 177 -14.30 1.62 -6.69
C GLN A 177 -14.00 0.64 -7.82
N THR A 178 -14.04 1.15 -9.04
CA THR A 178 -13.63 0.40 -10.21
C THR A 178 -12.41 1.12 -10.79
N HIS A 179 -11.34 0.37 -10.97
CA HIS A 179 -10.06 0.91 -11.45
C HIS A 179 -9.52 0.09 -12.62
N PRO A 180 -8.75 0.70 -13.53
CA PRO A 180 -7.99 -0.05 -14.52
C PRO A 180 -7.02 -1.03 -13.84
N LEU A 181 -7.00 -2.28 -14.30
CA LEU A 181 -6.02 -3.27 -13.87
C LEU A 181 -4.60 -2.81 -14.19
N VAL A 182 -4.42 -2.19 -15.36
CA VAL A 182 -3.19 -1.53 -15.76
C VAL A 182 -3.32 -0.05 -15.44
N TRP A 183 -2.63 0.40 -14.40
CA TRP A 183 -2.62 1.79 -14.00
C TRP A 183 -1.50 2.55 -14.72
N HIS A 184 -1.89 3.47 -15.61
CA HIS A 184 -0.96 4.35 -16.32
C HIS A 184 -0.69 5.61 -15.50
N HIS A 185 0.55 5.74 -15.03
CA HIS A 185 0.94 6.86 -14.18
C HIS A 185 1.28 8.10 -14.99
N ARG A 186 1.07 9.28 -14.41
CA ARG A 186 1.38 10.58 -15.06
C ARG A 186 2.85 10.75 -15.47
N HIS A 187 3.76 10.00 -14.84
CA HIS A 187 5.19 9.99 -15.16
C HIS A 187 5.58 8.97 -16.24
N GLY A 188 4.60 8.33 -16.89
CA GLY A 188 4.79 7.50 -18.08
C GLY A 188 5.05 6.01 -17.84
N GLN A 189 5.16 5.57 -16.58
CA GLN A 189 5.25 4.16 -16.24
C GLN A 189 3.86 3.57 -16.01
N ALA A 190 3.74 2.25 -16.16
CA ALA A 190 2.52 1.52 -15.86
C ALA A 190 2.80 0.45 -14.80
N SER A 191 1.81 0.20 -13.95
CA SER A 191 1.84 -0.83 -12.92
C SER A 191 0.55 -1.64 -12.92
N LEU A 192 0.59 -2.83 -12.33
CA LEU A 192 -0.63 -3.58 -12.03
C LEU A 192 -1.26 -3.05 -10.73
N LEU A 193 -2.57 -2.81 -10.76
CA LEU A 193 -3.38 -2.51 -9.57
C LEU A 193 -4.13 -3.78 -9.16
N LEU A 194 -3.54 -4.52 -8.22
CA LEU A 194 -3.99 -5.83 -7.78
C LEU A 194 -3.96 -5.92 -6.26
N GLY A 195 -4.79 -6.80 -5.69
CA GLY A 195 -4.78 -7.10 -4.28
C GLY A 195 -5.99 -7.91 -3.85
N ASN A 196 -6.06 -8.23 -2.57
CA ASN A 196 -7.18 -8.95 -1.96
C ASN A 196 -8.51 -8.17 -2.01
N THR A 197 -8.49 -6.87 -2.34
CA THR A 197 -9.70 -6.07 -2.55
C THR A 197 -10.32 -6.30 -3.93
N CYS A 198 -9.62 -6.91 -4.89
CA CYS A 198 -10.16 -7.25 -6.20
C CYS A 198 -11.33 -8.24 -6.03
N HIS A 199 -12.54 -7.77 -6.33
CA HIS A 199 -13.77 -8.54 -6.18
C HIS A 199 -14.14 -9.28 -7.48
N TYR A 200 -14.24 -8.55 -8.58
CA TYR A 200 -14.50 -9.10 -9.90
C TYR A 200 -13.96 -8.16 -10.98
N VAL A 201 -13.82 -8.69 -12.19
CA VAL A 201 -13.49 -7.92 -13.39
C VAL A 201 -14.80 -7.46 -14.01
N GLU A 202 -14.90 -6.17 -14.33
CA GLU A 202 -16.07 -5.63 -15.04
C GLU A 202 -16.19 -6.29 -16.41
N ASP A 203 -17.43 -6.49 -16.87
CA ASP A 203 -17.73 -7.08 -18.18
C ASP A 203 -17.17 -8.51 -18.40
N MET A 204 -16.80 -9.20 -17.32
CA MET A 204 -16.45 -10.63 -17.33
C MET A 204 -17.36 -11.40 -16.39
N ASP A 205 -17.85 -12.55 -16.85
CA ASP A 205 -18.67 -13.42 -16.02
C ASP A 205 -17.89 -13.88 -14.78
N ILE A 206 -18.54 -13.82 -13.62
CA ILE A 206 -18.04 -14.42 -12.39
C ILE A 206 -18.30 -15.93 -12.51
N ALA A 207 -17.24 -16.69 -12.75
CA ALA A 207 -17.29 -18.15 -12.86
C ALA A 207 -17.59 -18.83 -11.51
#